data_AF-B3SAT7-F1
#
_entry.id   AF-B3SAT7-F1
#
_cell.length_a   1.000
_cell.length_b   1.000
_cell.length_c   1.000
_cell.angle_alpha   90.00
_cell.angle_beta   90.00
_cell.angle_gamma   90.00
#
_symmetry.space_group_name_H-M   'P 1'
#
loop_
_entity.id
_entity.type
_entity.pdbx_description
1 polymer ?
#
loop_
_entity_poly.entity_id
_entity_poly.type
_entity_poly.pdbx_seq_one_letter_code
_entity_poly.pdbx_strand_id
1 'polypeptide(L)'
;MTVAEEFISKKVINIKKVLDSKVKQNEFQLNKVKIEYETYVKSTTEYYQQRLDLRHELSKLFDEQDKAAAREDYEMAEEMNNKIDDLRDQLSITAVTHRHHQDNQQTTSILNKYIDAYEEEINAYKIAVEELVDIETEEKVFIEERQKQLNDELHQIKHFIEAKEDRLKRLRSRVVLDRQHIENEENLLKAEVENKTQVYSSRINVLTLELSDIRKEIVNLEKLLEEAHLKEVEHVLAIEKEQKNIDIVKKELSLEWSDLSEEKLKIKCREDQLEDEEKKLQLYQREYDTKMEGLGQAGFRADSAFGCISALISESKTDLDKKNLELEKFKTFRKKWPCNTSQVAQTLRKELQELTNNVAKLTTEVTNKEAMIATLKKRSAEIQDKCSELQTAKKLAADRRNFREAKKLANELKALNEEHQNYKLQLQAVEVDLESHSADLVQAQTLLSNRQKEVNSIEMKECSSLLVIIVDSIKKLKSQLEILSSEDLLRTVIQQELTVYMMIKNELDSLVPKLNVGESALKIDLAESCNPEEIKYKMKKLESQLESAVVEEDYDLADILRCFTRMML
;
A
#
# COMPACT_ATOMS: atom_id res chain seq x y z
N MET A 1 -20.47 -27.94 27.44
CA MET A 1 -20.34 -26.89 26.41
C MET A 1 -21.75 -26.48 26.04
N THR A 2 -22.09 -25.21 26.24
CA THR A 2 -23.42 -24.68 25.94
C THR A 2 -23.51 -24.31 24.46
N VAL A 3 -24.72 -24.35 23.89
CA VAL A 3 -25.00 -24.07 22.47
C VAL A 3 -24.45 -22.70 22.00
N ALA A 4 -24.27 -21.74 22.91
CA ALA A 4 -23.68 -20.43 22.66
C ALA A 4 -22.17 -20.48 22.36
N GLU A 5 -21.39 -21.30 23.08
CA GLU A 5 -19.93 -21.44 22.89
C GLU A 5 -19.61 -22.00 21.48
N GLU A 6 -20.41 -22.97 21.02
CA GLU A 6 -20.24 -23.56 19.69
C GLU A 6 -20.62 -22.59 18.56
N PHE A 7 -21.56 -21.69 18.81
CA PHE A 7 -22.05 -20.73 17.84
C PHE A 7 -21.05 -19.58 17.61
N ILE A 8 -20.39 -19.11 18.67
CA ILE A 8 -19.44 -18.00 18.60
C ILE A 8 -18.10 -18.44 18.06
N SER A 9 -17.61 -19.60 18.49
CA SER A 9 -16.43 -20.22 17.88
C SER A 9 -16.65 -20.41 16.37
N LYS A 10 -17.85 -20.82 15.94
CA LYS A 10 -18.21 -20.92 14.51
C LYS A 10 -18.23 -19.56 13.81
N LYS A 11 -18.80 -18.50 14.41
CA LYS A 11 -18.79 -17.14 13.84
C LYS A 11 -17.36 -16.59 13.68
N VAL A 12 -16.54 -16.66 14.73
CA VAL A 12 -15.14 -16.18 14.72
C VAL A 12 -14.30 -16.95 13.69
N ILE A 13 -14.44 -18.28 13.64
CA ILE A 13 -13.77 -19.12 12.62
C ILE A 13 -14.24 -18.73 11.21
N ASN A 14 -15.52 -18.43 11.03
CA ASN A 14 -16.04 -18.02 9.73
C ASN A 14 -15.49 -16.67 9.28
N ILE A 15 -15.45 -15.67 10.16
CA ILE A 15 -14.86 -14.34 9.88
C ILE A 15 -13.39 -14.51 9.46
N LYS A 16 -12.61 -15.27 10.24
CA LYS A 16 -11.20 -15.54 9.90
C LYS A 16 -11.05 -16.24 8.54
N LYS A 17 -11.88 -17.25 8.26
CA LYS A 17 -11.86 -17.93 6.95
C LYS A 17 -12.21 -17.00 5.79
N VAL A 18 -13.20 -16.13 5.95
CA VAL A 18 -13.60 -15.17 4.93
C VAL A 18 -12.49 -14.14 4.71
N LEU A 19 -11.88 -13.64 5.78
CA LEU A 19 -10.74 -12.72 5.72
C LEU A 19 -9.56 -13.38 5.00
N ASP A 20 -9.13 -14.56 5.42
CA ASP A 20 -8.02 -15.31 4.81
C ASP A 20 -8.28 -15.56 3.30
N SER A 21 -9.53 -15.86 2.94
CA SER A 21 -9.92 -16.05 1.55
C SER A 21 -9.81 -14.76 0.74
N LYS A 22 -10.25 -13.62 1.28
CA LYS A 22 -10.15 -12.31 0.62
C LYS A 22 -8.70 -11.86 0.49
N VAL A 23 -7.88 -12.05 1.53
CA VAL A 23 -6.44 -11.74 1.49
C VAL A 23 -5.76 -12.54 0.39
N LYS A 24 -5.99 -13.85 0.30
CA LYS A 24 -5.43 -14.70 -0.78
C LYS A 24 -5.89 -14.28 -2.17
N GLN A 25 -7.16 -13.89 -2.32
CA GLN A 25 -7.68 -13.38 -3.58
C GLN A 25 -6.98 -12.08 -3.98
N ASN A 26 -6.73 -11.18 -3.03
CA ASN A 26 -6.05 -9.92 -3.27
C ASN A 26 -4.56 -10.10 -3.56
N GLU A 27 -3.87 -11.02 -2.88
CA GLU A 27 -2.50 -11.42 -3.23
C GLU A 27 -2.40 -11.89 -4.68
N PHE A 28 -3.37 -12.69 -5.14
CA PHE A 28 -3.43 -13.12 -6.54
C PHE A 28 -3.63 -11.95 -7.52
N GLN A 29 -4.53 -11.01 -7.20
CA GLN A 29 -4.73 -9.81 -8.03
C GLN A 29 -3.49 -8.92 -8.06
N LEU A 30 -2.87 -8.66 -6.90
CA LEU A 30 -1.64 -7.89 -6.79
C LEU A 30 -0.51 -8.51 -7.63
N ASN A 31 -0.37 -9.84 -7.61
CA ASN A 31 0.63 -10.52 -8.42
C ASN A 31 0.33 -10.42 -9.93
N LYS A 32 -0.95 -10.44 -10.32
CA LYS A 32 -1.35 -10.21 -11.71
C LYS A 32 -1.01 -8.79 -12.18
N VAL A 33 -1.32 -7.78 -11.36
CA VAL A 33 -0.98 -6.38 -11.67
C VAL A 33 0.54 -6.18 -11.70
N LYS A 34 1.29 -6.92 -10.88
CA LYS A 34 2.77 -7.01 -10.93
C LYS A 34 3.29 -7.47 -12.27
N ILE A 35 2.77 -8.57 -12.76
CA ILE A 35 3.17 -9.11 -14.07
C ILE A 35 2.79 -8.14 -15.20
N GLU A 36 1.62 -7.51 -15.13
CA GLU A 36 1.21 -6.47 -16.09
C GLU A 36 2.18 -5.28 -16.09
N TYR A 37 2.59 -4.80 -14.91
CA TYR A 37 3.55 -3.69 -14.78
C TYR A 37 4.96 -4.09 -15.26
N GLU A 38 5.44 -5.28 -14.89
CA GLU A 38 6.73 -5.84 -15.35
C GLU A 38 6.81 -5.91 -16.87
N THR A 39 5.74 -6.38 -17.50
CA THR A 39 5.65 -6.48 -18.97
C THR A 39 5.70 -5.10 -19.62
N TYR A 40 4.96 -4.13 -19.05
CA TYR A 40 4.97 -2.75 -19.52
C TYR A 40 6.35 -2.12 -19.39
N VAL A 41 7.01 -2.25 -18.23
CA VAL A 41 8.36 -1.72 -17.97
C VAL A 41 9.35 -2.32 -18.95
N LYS A 42 9.32 -3.65 -19.15
CA LYS A 42 10.22 -4.33 -20.08
C LYS A 42 10.12 -3.77 -21.50
N SER A 43 8.89 -3.64 -22.02
CA SER A 43 8.64 -3.05 -23.34
C SER A 43 9.14 -1.59 -23.44
N THR A 44 9.01 -0.83 -22.35
CA THR A 44 9.47 0.56 -22.26
C THR A 44 11.00 0.64 -22.22
N THR A 45 11.67 -0.24 -21.49
CA THR A 45 13.13 -0.28 -21.43
C THR A 45 13.76 -0.74 -22.74
N GLU A 46 13.17 -1.75 -23.41
CA GLU A 46 13.61 -2.22 -24.73
C GLU A 46 13.52 -1.11 -25.77
N TYR A 47 12.46 -0.30 -25.71
CA TYR A 47 12.31 0.88 -26.55
C TYR A 47 13.41 1.93 -26.36
N TYR A 48 13.64 2.36 -25.12
CA TYR A 48 14.66 3.38 -24.85
C TYR A 48 16.06 2.86 -25.19
N GLN A 49 16.31 1.56 -24.99
CA GLN A 49 17.54 0.91 -25.41
C GLN A 49 17.71 0.95 -26.93
N GLN A 50 16.70 0.56 -27.70
CA GLN A 50 16.74 0.59 -29.17
C GLN A 50 17.02 2.01 -29.69
N ARG A 51 16.39 3.04 -29.11
CA ARG A 51 16.67 4.44 -29.49
C ARG A 51 18.07 4.88 -29.13
N LEU A 52 18.57 4.45 -27.98
CA LEU A 52 19.93 4.75 -27.55
C LEU A 52 20.94 4.12 -28.52
N ASP A 53 20.73 2.88 -28.94
CA ASP A 53 21.58 2.18 -29.91
C ASP A 53 21.57 2.89 -31.27
N LEU A 54 20.40 3.23 -31.81
CA LEU A 54 20.26 4.00 -33.06
C LEU A 54 20.97 5.37 -32.99
N ARG A 55 20.91 6.05 -31.83
CA ARG A 55 21.62 7.34 -31.62
C ARG A 55 23.14 7.17 -31.54
N HIS A 56 23.62 6.06 -31.00
CA HIS A 56 25.06 5.75 -30.99
C HIS A 56 25.54 5.47 -32.41
N GLU A 57 24.76 4.75 -33.20
CA GLU A 57 25.04 4.50 -34.61
C GLU A 57 25.07 5.79 -35.43
N LEU A 58 24.06 6.67 -35.27
CA LEU A 58 24.08 8.00 -35.89
C LEU A 58 25.35 8.80 -35.57
N SER A 59 25.83 8.74 -34.32
CA SER A 59 27.09 9.39 -33.95
C SER A 59 28.27 8.92 -34.78
N LYS A 60 28.36 7.60 -34.95
CA LYS A 60 29.47 6.98 -35.67
C LYS A 60 29.42 7.37 -37.13
N LEU A 61 28.22 7.41 -37.72
CA LEU A 61 28.05 7.86 -39.10
C LEU A 61 28.41 9.33 -39.29
N PHE A 62 28.07 10.22 -38.33
CA PHE A 62 28.55 11.62 -38.39
C PHE A 62 30.08 11.69 -38.34
N ASP A 63 30.72 10.97 -37.41
CA ASP A 63 32.17 10.94 -37.31
C ASP A 63 32.84 10.36 -38.58
N GLU A 64 32.19 9.39 -39.24
CA GLU A 64 32.65 8.79 -40.49
C GLU A 64 32.43 9.71 -41.69
N GLN A 65 31.30 10.44 -41.75
CA GLN A 65 31.00 11.46 -42.74
C GLN A 65 32.02 12.60 -42.66
N ASP A 66 32.29 13.13 -41.46
CA ASP A 66 33.27 14.20 -41.25
C ASP A 66 34.67 13.76 -41.68
N LYS A 67 35.05 12.50 -41.38
CA LYS A 67 36.34 11.93 -41.83
C LYS A 67 36.41 11.73 -43.35
N ALA A 68 35.30 11.34 -44.00
CA ALA A 68 35.23 11.18 -45.44
C ALA A 68 35.33 12.54 -46.16
N ALA A 69 34.56 13.54 -45.69
CA ALA A 69 34.62 14.91 -46.18
C ALA A 69 36.03 15.53 -46.01
N ALA A 70 36.68 15.32 -44.86
CA ALA A 70 38.05 15.78 -44.62
C ALA A 70 39.09 15.10 -45.52
N ARG A 71 38.77 13.94 -46.11
CA ARG A 71 39.60 13.23 -47.09
C ARG A 71 39.21 13.55 -48.54
N GLU A 72 38.25 14.44 -48.74
CA GLU A 72 37.66 14.77 -50.04
C GLU A 72 37.03 13.55 -50.76
N ASP A 73 36.65 12.52 -50.00
CA ASP A 73 35.95 11.34 -50.50
C ASP A 73 34.44 11.59 -50.46
N TYR A 74 33.97 12.35 -51.46
CA TYR A 74 32.58 12.80 -51.53
C TYR A 74 31.58 11.67 -51.80
N GLU A 75 31.97 10.61 -52.51
CA GLU A 75 31.11 9.43 -52.71
C GLU A 75 30.83 8.74 -51.37
N MET A 76 31.88 8.50 -50.57
CA MET A 76 31.71 7.92 -49.24
C MET A 76 30.93 8.85 -48.29
N ALA A 77 31.13 10.16 -48.39
CA ALA A 77 30.37 11.14 -47.60
C ALA A 77 28.86 11.14 -47.95
N GLU A 78 28.52 10.96 -49.23
CA GLU A 78 27.14 10.86 -49.71
C GLU A 78 26.48 9.54 -49.30
N GLU A 79 27.21 8.42 -49.37
CA GLU A 79 26.73 7.13 -48.84
C GLU A 79 26.42 7.20 -47.34
N MET A 80 27.28 7.87 -46.56
CA MET A 80 27.03 8.09 -45.13
C MET A 80 25.84 9.01 -44.90
N ASN A 81 25.66 10.03 -45.73
CA ASN A 81 24.52 10.94 -45.61
C ASN A 81 23.18 10.22 -45.84
N ASN A 82 23.10 9.33 -46.83
CA ASN A 82 21.92 8.50 -47.07
C ASN A 82 21.60 7.59 -45.86
N LYS A 83 22.61 6.95 -45.28
CA LYS A 83 22.43 6.14 -44.05
C LYS A 83 22.00 6.97 -42.84
N ILE A 84 22.51 8.20 -42.72
CA ILE A 84 22.11 9.14 -41.67
C ILE A 84 20.63 9.49 -41.81
N ASP A 85 20.16 9.77 -43.03
CA ASP A 85 18.76 10.10 -43.29
C ASP A 85 17.83 8.89 -43.05
N ASP A 86 18.22 7.69 -43.49
CA ASP A 86 17.49 6.45 -43.17
C ASP A 86 17.38 6.21 -41.65
N LEU A 87 18.46 6.42 -40.89
CA LEU A 87 18.44 6.28 -39.43
C LEU A 87 17.63 7.39 -38.74
N ARG A 88 17.62 8.61 -39.27
CA ARG A 88 16.76 9.70 -38.79
C ARG A 88 15.29 9.35 -38.98
N ASP A 89 14.94 8.77 -40.12
CA ASP A 89 13.58 8.29 -40.39
C ASP A 89 13.20 7.14 -39.46
N GLN A 90 14.09 6.17 -39.23
CA GLN A 90 13.87 5.10 -38.26
C GLN A 90 13.66 5.64 -36.85
N LEU A 91 14.43 6.64 -36.41
CA LEU A 91 14.27 7.32 -35.12
C LEU A 91 12.96 8.10 -35.02
N SER A 92 12.51 8.71 -36.12
CA SER A 92 11.23 9.39 -36.22
C SER A 92 10.06 8.40 -36.10
N ILE A 93 10.12 7.29 -36.83
CA ILE A 93 9.12 6.21 -36.80
C ILE A 93 9.04 5.61 -35.40
N THR A 94 10.16 5.21 -34.81
CA THR A 94 10.19 4.65 -33.44
C THR A 94 9.64 5.62 -32.42
N ALA A 95 9.92 6.92 -32.53
CA ALA A 95 9.37 7.94 -31.65
C ALA A 95 7.85 8.10 -31.77
N VAL A 96 7.27 7.91 -32.96
CA VAL A 96 5.82 7.97 -33.18
C VAL A 96 5.12 6.72 -32.65
N THR A 97 5.63 5.52 -32.94
CA THR A 97 5.05 4.26 -32.45
C THR A 97 5.03 4.15 -30.92
N HIS A 98 6.02 4.72 -30.23
CA HIS A 98 6.06 4.69 -28.76
C HIS A 98 5.47 5.92 -28.05
N ARG A 99 5.07 6.97 -28.77
CA ARG A 99 4.19 8.00 -28.17
C ARG A 99 2.88 7.40 -27.65
N HIS A 100 2.41 6.30 -28.26
CA HIS A 100 1.28 5.52 -27.74
C HIS A 100 1.57 4.81 -26.41
N HIS A 101 2.84 4.60 -26.05
CA HIS A 101 3.24 4.09 -24.73
C HIS A 101 3.55 5.21 -23.72
N GLN A 102 3.75 6.46 -24.17
CA GLN A 102 3.85 7.63 -23.30
C GLN A 102 2.48 8.16 -22.84
N ASP A 103 1.37 7.63 -23.36
CA ASP A 103 0.06 7.91 -22.81
C ASP A 103 0.00 7.34 -21.40
N ASN A 104 0.16 8.25 -20.44
CA ASN A 104 0.11 8.07 -19.00
C ASN A 104 -1.12 7.27 -18.54
N GLN A 105 -2.12 7.07 -19.41
CA GLN A 105 -3.30 6.24 -19.19
C GLN A 105 -2.98 4.78 -18.85
N GLN A 106 -2.02 4.13 -19.51
CA GLN A 106 -1.73 2.71 -19.25
C GLN A 106 -1.00 2.52 -17.92
N THR A 107 0.06 3.29 -17.67
CA THR A 107 0.76 3.33 -16.37
C THR A 107 -0.21 3.72 -15.25
N THR A 108 -1.00 4.77 -15.44
CA THR A 108 -1.98 5.22 -14.46
C THR A 108 -3.06 4.17 -14.21
N SER A 109 -3.52 3.46 -15.26
CA SER A 109 -4.49 2.36 -15.13
C SER A 109 -3.92 1.21 -14.31
N ILE A 110 -2.70 0.77 -14.60
CA ILE A 110 -2.04 -0.32 -13.85
C ILE A 110 -1.81 0.10 -12.38
N LEU A 111 -1.37 1.34 -12.14
CA LEU A 111 -1.19 1.89 -10.79
C LEU A 111 -2.52 2.08 -10.04
N ASN A 112 -3.64 2.35 -10.73
CA ASN A 112 -4.96 2.39 -10.09
C ASN A 112 -5.42 1.00 -9.66
N LYS A 113 -5.26 -0.02 -10.51
CA LYS A 113 -5.59 -1.41 -10.15
C LYS A 113 -4.85 -1.86 -8.89
N TYR A 114 -3.62 -1.39 -8.69
CA TYR A 114 -2.88 -1.60 -7.44
C TYR A 114 -3.53 -0.93 -6.23
N ILE A 115 -3.90 0.34 -6.36
CA ILE A 115 -4.58 1.09 -5.28
C ILE A 115 -5.89 0.40 -4.93
N ASP A 116 -6.68 0.03 -5.94
CA ASP A 116 -7.98 -0.62 -5.77
C ASP A 116 -7.83 -1.96 -5.03
N ALA A 117 -6.83 -2.78 -5.38
CA ALA A 117 -6.57 -4.06 -4.70
C ALA A 117 -6.17 -3.88 -3.22
N TYR A 118 -5.33 -2.88 -2.92
CA TYR A 118 -4.97 -2.55 -1.53
C TYR A 118 -6.17 -1.98 -0.75
N GLU A 119 -6.98 -1.12 -1.36
CA GLU A 119 -8.19 -0.57 -0.74
C GLU A 119 -9.22 -1.66 -0.45
N GLU A 120 -9.39 -2.64 -1.34
CA GLU A 120 -10.22 -3.82 -1.12
C GLU A 120 -9.72 -4.66 0.07
N GLU A 121 -8.39 -4.87 0.19
CA GLU A 121 -7.79 -5.64 1.28
C GLU A 121 -7.98 -4.92 2.63
N ILE A 122 -7.68 -3.62 2.67
CA ILE A 122 -7.89 -2.75 3.83
C ILE A 122 -9.37 -2.78 4.25
N ASN A 123 -10.29 -2.72 3.29
CA ASN A 123 -11.72 -2.77 3.58
C ASN A 123 -12.13 -4.14 4.15
N ALA A 124 -11.55 -5.24 3.65
CA ALA A 124 -11.79 -6.57 4.20
C ALA A 124 -11.33 -6.69 5.67
N TYR A 125 -10.14 -6.16 5.98
CA TYR A 125 -9.65 -6.09 7.37
C TYR A 125 -10.54 -5.20 8.25
N LYS A 126 -10.99 -4.05 7.78
CA LYS A 126 -11.92 -3.17 8.52
C LYS A 126 -13.22 -3.88 8.88
N ILE A 127 -13.86 -4.50 7.88
CA ILE A 127 -15.10 -5.27 8.10
C ILE A 127 -14.88 -6.40 9.11
N ALA A 128 -13.78 -7.16 8.97
CA ALA A 128 -13.48 -8.26 9.89
C ALA A 128 -13.23 -7.77 11.33
N VAL A 129 -12.53 -6.64 11.50
CA VAL A 129 -12.32 -6.04 12.82
C VAL A 129 -13.63 -5.53 13.41
N GLU A 130 -14.47 -4.87 12.63
CA GLU A 130 -15.80 -4.41 13.07
C GLU A 130 -16.68 -5.60 13.51
N GLU A 131 -16.78 -6.65 12.69
CA GLU A 131 -17.56 -7.86 13.03
C GLU A 131 -17.03 -8.59 14.28
N LEU A 132 -15.70 -8.63 14.49
CA LEU A 132 -15.10 -9.21 15.69
C LEU A 132 -15.36 -8.37 16.94
N VAL A 133 -15.31 -7.05 16.83
CA VAL A 133 -15.65 -6.12 17.93
C VAL A 133 -17.13 -6.25 18.29
N ASP A 134 -18.02 -6.35 17.31
CA ASP A 134 -19.44 -6.55 17.55
C ASP A 134 -19.67 -7.87 18.33
N ILE A 135 -19.04 -8.97 17.92
CA ILE A 135 -19.10 -10.25 18.64
C ILE A 135 -18.53 -10.12 20.07
N GLU A 136 -17.41 -9.42 20.24
CA GLU A 136 -16.80 -9.18 21.56
C GLU A 136 -17.77 -8.43 22.49
N THR A 137 -18.47 -7.42 21.96
CA THR A 137 -19.45 -6.64 22.74
C THR A 137 -20.73 -7.42 23.05
N GLU A 138 -21.30 -8.14 22.07
CA GLU A 138 -22.47 -9.01 22.27
C GLU A 138 -22.19 -10.04 23.37
N GLU A 139 -21.01 -10.68 23.33
CA GLU A 139 -20.66 -11.73 24.27
C GLU A 139 -20.34 -11.21 25.66
N LYS A 140 -19.75 -10.01 25.75
CA LYS A 140 -19.55 -9.32 27.03
C LYS A 140 -20.87 -9.06 27.73
N VAL A 141 -21.88 -8.56 27.01
CA VAL A 141 -23.21 -8.32 27.56
C VAL A 141 -23.86 -9.63 28.02
N PHE A 142 -23.81 -10.68 27.19
CA PHE A 142 -24.39 -11.98 27.53
C PHE A 142 -23.76 -12.58 28.80
N ILE A 143 -22.44 -12.49 28.95
CA ILE A 143 -21.73 -13.01 30.13
C ILE A 143 -22.04 -12.18 31.37
N GLU A 144 -22.07 -10.84 31.27
CA GLU A 144 -22.46 -9.96 32.39
C GLU A 144 -23.88 -10.25 32.88
N GLU A 145 -24.84 -10.45 31.97
CA GLU A 145 -26.20 -10.85 32.32
C GLU A 145 -26.26 -12.23 33.00
N ARG A 146 -25.49 -13.20 32.49
CA ARG A 146 -25.45 -14.54 33.07
C ARG A 146 -24.80 -14.55 34.46
N GLN A 147 -23.72 -13.78 34.66
CA GLN A 147 -23.09 -13.61 35.96
C GLN A 147 -24.03 -12.96 36.96
N LYS A 148 -24.79 -11.94 36.55
CA LYS A 148 -25.80 -11.30 37.39
C LYS A 148 -26.89 -12.29 37.84
N GLN A 149 -27.46 -13.06 36.91
CA GLN A 149 -28.46 -14.10 37.23
C GLN A 149 -27.92 -15.13 38.24
N LEU A 150 -26.69 -15.61 38.02
CA LEU A 150 -26.11 -16.63 38.88
C LEU A 150 -25.75 -16.08 40.26
N ASN A 151 -25.28 -14.83 40.35
CA ASN A 151 -25.06 -14.14 41.62
C ASN A 151 -26.36 -13.94 42.41
N ASP A 152 -27.46 -13.60 41.73
CA ASP A 152 -28.77 -13.46 42.37
C ASP A 152 -29.25 -14.81 42.93
N GLU A 153 -29.09 -15.91 42.18
CA GLU A 153 -29.37 -17.28 42.68
C GLU A 153 -28.52 -17.64 43.90
N LEU A 154 -27.22 -17.33 43.87
CA LEU A 154 -26.31 -17.60 44.99
C LEU A 154 -26.70 -16.80 46.24
N HIS A 155 -27.09 -15.54 46.09
CA HIS A 155 -27.57 -14.72 47.21
C HIS A 155 -28.85 -15.31 47.83
N GLN A 156 -29.77 -15.80 47.01
CA GLN A 156 -30.98 -16.47 47.50
C GLN A 156 -30.66 -17.75 48.28
N ILE A 157 -29.77 -18.59 47.76
CA ILE A 157 -29.34 -19.83 48.44
C ILE A 157 -28.62 -19.51 49.75
N LYS A 158 -27.73 -18.50 49.75
CA LYS A 158 -27.00 -18.08 50.95
C LYS A 158 -27.94 -17.60 52.06
N HIS A 159 -28.89 -16.73 51.73
CA HIS A 159 -29.89 -16.27 52.70
C HIS A 159 -30.75 -17.44 53.22
N PHE A 160 -31.07 -18.42 52.37
CA PHE A 160 -31.78 -19.61 52.80
C PHE A 160 -30.95 -20.47 53.78
N ILE A 161 -29.66 -20.67 53.51
CA ILE A 161 -28.73 -21.39 54.40
C ILE A 161 -28.63 -20.65 55.75
N GLU A 162 -28.37 -19.35 55.75
CA GLU A 162 -28.28 -18.52 56.96
C GLU A 162 -29.55 -18.63 57.83
N ALA A 163 -30.74 -18.53 57.20
CA ALA A 163 -32.01 -18.66 57.90
C ALA A 163 -32.22 -20.07 58.53
N LYS A 164 -31.71 -21.12 57.87
CA LYS A 164 -31.75 -22.50 58.39
C LYS A 164 -30.76 -22.71 59.52
N GLU A 165 -29.54 -22.18 59.42
CA GLU A 165 -28.53 -22.21 60.48
C GLU A 165 -29.05 -21.53 61.76
N ASP A 166 -29.63 -20.33 61.64
CA ASP A 166 -30.20 -19.60 62.79
C ASP A 166 -31.37 -20.34 63.43
N ARG A 167 -32.18 -21.04 62.63
CA ARG A 167 -33.26 -21.89 63.16
C ARG A 167 -32.69 -23.10 63.89
N LEU A 168 -31.72 -23.81 63.31
CA LEU A 168 -31.09 -24.97 63.93
C LEU A 168 -30.38 -24.60 65.24
N LYS A 169 -29.66 -23.47 65.26
CA LYS A 169 -29.02 -22.96 66.47
C LYS A 169 -30.01 -22.75 67.62
N ARG A 170 -31.16 -22.12 67.33
CA ARG A 170 -32.24 -21.93 68.32
C ARG A 170 -32.81 -23.25 68.83
N LEU A 171 -33.05 -24.21 67.96
CA LEU A 171 -33.58 -25.52 68.35
C LEU A 171 -32.58 -26.32 69.19
N ARG A 172 -31.29 -26.32 68.82
CA ARG A 172 -30.22 -26.95 69.61
C ARG A 172 -30.13 -26.36 71.01
N SER A 173 -30.13 -25.03 71.13
CA SER A 173 -30.11 -24.38 72.44
C SER A 173 -31.29 -24.78 73.32
N ARG A 174 -32.48 -24.97 72.73
CA ARG A 174 -33.66 -25.44 73.47
C ARG A 174 -33.52 -26.88 73.97
N VAL A 175 -33.03 -27.80 73.13
CA VAL A 175 -32.79 -29.20 73.54
C VAL A 175 -31.77 -29.29 74.66
N VAL A 176 -30.72 -28.46 74.64
CA VAL A 176 -29.73 -28.41 75.73
C VAL A 176 -30.38 -28.00 77.05
N LEU A 177 -31.25 -26.99 77.05
CA LEU A 177 -31.98 -26.55 78.24
C LEU A 177 -32.93 -27.65 78.75
N ASP A 178 -33.72 -28.24 77.86
CA ASP A 178 -34.65 -29.32 78.21
C ASP A 178 -33.91 -30.50 78.86
N ARG A 179 -32.74 -30.89 78.30
CA ARG A 179 -31.89 -31.94 78.86
C ARG A 179 -31.38 -31.61 80.27
N GLN A 180 -30.94 -30.37 80.49
CA GLN A 180 -30.47 -29.90 81.81
C GLN A 180 -31.59 -29.91 82.85
N HIS A 181 -32.82 -29.55 82.46
CA HIS A 181 -33.97 -29.60 83.35
C HIS A 181 -34.25 -31.03 83.83
N ILE A 182 -34.33 -32.00 82.90
CA ILE A 182 -34.58 -33.40 83.25
C ILE A 182 -33.46 -34.00 84.12
N GLU A 183 -32.19 -33.68 83.83
CA GLU A 183 -31.06 -34.17 84.63
C GLU A 183 -31.11 -33.65 86.07
N ASN A 184 -31.51 -32.39 86.27
CA ASN A 184 -31.68 -31.82 87.59
C ASN A 184 -32.83 -32.46 88.37
N GLU A 185 -33.98 -32.68 87.73
CA GLU A 185 -35.14 -33.35 88.35
C GLU A 185 -34.83 -34.80 88.73
N GLU A 186 -34.12 -35.54 87.86
CA GLU A 186 -33.68 -36.92 88.16
C GLU A 186 -32.78 -36.97 89.40
N ASN A 187 -31.86 -36.01 89.55
CA ASN A 187 -30.96 -35.94 90.70
C ASN A 187 -31.70 -35.57 92.00
N LEU A 188 -32.70 -34.68 91.93
CA LEU A 188 -33.53 -34.33 93.08
C LEU A 188 -34.34 -35.53 93.59
N LEU A 189 -34.99 -36.27 92.67
CA LEU A 189 -35.76 -37.47 93.00
C LEU A 189 -34.87 -38.56 93.63
N LYS A 190 -33.66 -38.78 93.10
CA LYS A 190 -32.69 -39.73 93.69
C LYS A 190 -32.35 -39.38 95.14
N ALA A 191 -32.04 -38.11 95.41
CA ALA A 191 -31.69 -37.64 96.75
C ALA A 191 -32.87 -37.80 97.74
N GLU A 192 -34.10 -37.56 97.31
CA GLU A 192 -35.29 -37.71 98.16
C GLU A 192 -35.59 -39.17 98.53
N VAL A 193 -35.40 -40.10 97.57
CA VAL A 193 -35.50 -41.55 97.83
C VAL A 193 -34.48 -42.00 98.88
N GLU A 194 -33.24 -41.55 98.75
CA GLU A 194 -32.15 -41.93 99.65
C GLU A 194 -32.38 -41.41 101.09
N ASN A 195 -32.87 -40.18 101.22
CA ASN A 195 -33.14 -39.56 102.53
C ASN A 195 -34.34 -40.22 103.24
N LYS A 196 -35.45 -40.48 102.53
CA LYS A 196 -36.64 -41.14 103.10
C LYS A 196 -36.37 -42.60 103.51
N THR A 197 -35.41 -43.28 102.89
CA THR A 197 -35.06 -44.67 103.22
C THR A 197 -34.03 -44.80 104.35
N GLN A 198 -33.30 -43.72 104.68
CA GLN A 198 -32.23 -43.71 105.69
C GLN A 198 -32.71 -43.91 107.14
N VAL A 199 -33.92 -43.43 107.48
CA VAL A 199 -34.49 -43.60 108.83
C VAL A 199 -34.85 -45.06 109.11
N TYR A 200 -35.25 -45.79 108.07
CA TYR A 200 -35.60 -47.21 108.20
C TYR A 200 -34.35 -48.10 108.27
N SER A 201 -33.31 -47.81 107.50
CA SER A 201 -32.05 -48.57 107.55
C SER A 201 -31.32 -48.44 108.88
N SER A 202 -31.35 -47.25 109.49
CA SER A 202 -30.75 -47.01 110.81
C SER A 202 -31.52 -47.72 111.94
N ARG A 203 -32.84 -47.87 111.84
CA ARG A 203 -33.65 -48.62 112.82
C ARG A 203 -33.38 -50.14 112.78
N ILE A 204 -33.08 -50.70 111.60
CA ILE A 204 -32.71 -52.12 111.44
C ILE A 204 -31.43 -52.46 112.23
N ASN A 205 -30.42 -51.59 112.18
CA ASN A 205 -29.14 -51.83 112.86
C ASN A 205 -29.28 -51.88 114.39
N VAL A 206 -30.15 -51.03 114.96
CA VAL A 206 -30.44 -51.03 116.40
C VAL A 206 -31.14 -52.32 116.83
N LEU A 207 -32.16 -52.75 116.08
CA LEU A 207 -32.90 -53.98 116.37
C LEU A 207 -32.04 -55.24 116.21
N THR A 208 -31.01 -55.20 115.37
CA THR A 208 -30.07 -56.33 115.18
C THR A 208 -29.14 -56.52 116.37
N LEU A 209 -28.75 -55.43 117.04
CA LEU A 209 -27.95 -55.46 118.27
C LEU A 209 -28.78 -55.96 119.46
N GLU A 210 -30.03 -55.51 119.59
CA GLU A 210 -30.97 -55.99 120.62
C GLU A 210 -31.28 -57.50 120.46
N LEU A 211 -31.37 -58.00 119.21
CA LEU A 211 -31.50 -59.43 118.89
C LEU A 211 -30.32 -60.28 119.37
N SER A 212 -29.12 -59.71 119.41
CA SER A 212 -27.90 -60.40 119.87
C SER A 212 -27.91 -60.61 121.39
N ASP A 213 -28.39 -59.61 122.14
CA ASP A 213 -28.43 -59.67 123.60
C ASP A 213 -29.56 -60.59 124.08
N ILE A 214 -30.71 -60.58 123.39
CA ILE A 214 -31.85 -61.48 123.67
C ILE A 214 -31.49 -62.96 123.38
N ARG A 215 -30.63 -63.27 122.38
CA ARG A 215 -30.16 -64.64 122.11
C ARG A 215 -29.37 -65.28 123.25
N LYS A 216 -28.73 -64.48 124.10
CA LYS A 216 -28.07 -65.00 125.32
C LYS A 216 -29.07 -65.31 126.44
N GLU A 217 -30.21 -64.63 126.44
CA GLU A 217 -31.30 -64.81 127.40
C GLU A 217 -32.24 -65.96 127.00
N ILE A 218 -32.34 -66.26 125.70
CA ILE A 218 -33.15 -67.35 125.11
C ILE A 218 -32.79 -68.76 125.63
N VAL A 219 -31.53 -69.07 125.93
CA VAL A 219 -31.14 -70.38 126.53
C VAL A 219 -31.81 -70.60 127.89
N ASN A 220 -32.10 -69.54 128.64
CA ASN A 220 -32.80 -69.63 129.92
C ASN A 220 -34.34 -69.68 129.78
N LEU A 221 -34.88 -69.24 128.63
CA LEU A 221 -36.31 -69.12 128.36
C LEU A 221 -36.88 -70.27 127.51
N GLU A 222 -36.08 -71.24 127.06
CA GLU A 222 -36.53 -72.48 126.40
C GLU A 222 -37.53 -73.30 127.23
N LYS A 223 -37.64 -73.03 128.54
CA LYS A 223 -38.68 -73.58 129.44
C LYS A 223 -40.01 -72.81 129.48
N LEU A 224 -40.05 -71.59 128.94
CA LEU A 224 -41.24 -70.72 128.81
C LEU A 224 -41.78 -70.68 127.35
N LEU A 225 -41.17 -71.47 126.45
CA LEU A 225 -41.39 -71.53 125.00
C LEU A 225 -42.82 -71.89 124.57
N GLU A 226 -43.59 -72.58 125.41
CA GLU A 226 -44.95 -73.03 125.07
C GLU A 226 -46.00 -71.90 125.18
N GLU A 227 -45.75 -70.86 125.98
CA GLU A 227 -46.60 -69.67 126.08
C GLU A 227 -46.24 -68.60 125.00
N ALA A 228 -45.09 -68.73 124.33
CA ALA A 228 -44.59 -67.77 123.34
C ALA A 228 -45.14 -68.00 121.90
N HIS A 229 -45.60 -69.21 121.56
CA HIS A 229 -46.20 -69.50 120.25
C HIS A 229 -47.47 -68.69 119.95
N LEU A 230 -48.21 -68.26 120.99
CA LEU A 230 -49.40 -67.40 120.82
C LEU A 230 -49.05 -65.93 120.49
N LYS A 231 -47.86 -65.45 120.86
CA LYS A 231 -47.38 -64.07 120.56
C LYS A 231 -46.56 -63.99 119.27
N GLU A 232 -45.97 -65.10 118.83
CA GLU A 232 -45.27 -65.23 117.53
C GLU A 232 -46.18 -64.82 116.35
N VAL A 233 -47.46 -65.20 116.39
CA VAL A 233 -48.46 -64.88 115.35
C VAL A 233 -48.74 -63.37 115.26
N GLU A 234 -48.73 -62.63 116.37
CA GLU A 234 -48.94 -61.18 116.36
C GLU A 234 -47.76 -60.41 115.72
N HIS A 235 -46.53 -60.88 115.94
CA HIS A 235 -45.33 -60.24 115.37
C HIS A 235 -45.18 -60.50 113.87
N VAL A 236 -45.57 -61.68 113.38
CA VAL A 236 -45.61 -61.98 111.93
C VAL A 236 -46.60 -61.04 111.22
N LEU A 237 -47.78 -60.80 111.80
CA LEU A 237 -48.78 -59.90 111.23
C LEU A 237 -48.34 -58.42 111.21
N ALA A 238 -47.54 -57.99 112.20
CA ALA A 238 -46.99 -56.63 112.22
C ALA A 238 -45.93 -56.40 111.13
N ILE A 239 -45.10 -57.41 110.85
CA ILE A 239 -44.09 -57.36 109.77
C ILE A 239 -44.75 -57.31 108.40
N GLU A 240 -45.80 -58.11 108.16
CA GLU A 240 -46.55 -58.08 106.89
C GLU A 240 -47.24 -56.73 106.64
N LYS A 241 -47.66 -56.03 107.70
CA LYS A 241 -48.29 -54.72 107.58
C LYS A 241 -47.31 -53.65 107.10
N GLU A 242 -46.08 -53.62 107.62
CA GLU A 242 -45.08 -52.66 107.17
C GLU A 242 -44.50 -53.00 105.78
N GLN A 243 -44.47 -54.29 105.42
CA GLN A 243 -44.12 -54.70 104.05
C GLN A 243 -45.13 -54.16 103.02
N LYS A 244 -46.43 -54.15 103.34
CA LYS A 244 -47.47 -53.54 102.49
C LYS A 244 -47.32 -52.02 102.35
N ASN A 245 -46.85 -51.33 103.39
CA ASN A 245 -46.63 -49.87 103.33
C ASN A 245 -45.48 -49.51 102.37
N ILE A 246 -44.43 -50.33 102.29
CA ILE A 246 -43.33 -50.14 101.34
C ILE A 246 -43.80 -50.35 99.89
N ASP A 247 -44.67 -51.33 99.65
CA ASP A 247 -45.21 -51.58 98.31
C ASP A 247 -46.12 -50.44 97.80
N ILE A 248 -46.80 -49.74 98.72
CA ILE A 248 -47.61 -48.54 98.40
C ILE A 248 -46.71 -47.41 97.91
N VAL A 249 -45.62 -47.08 98.63
CA VAL A 249 -44.69 -46.01 98.24
C VAL A 249 -43.98 -46.32 96.91
N LYS A 250 -43.61 -47.58 96.66
CA LYS A 250 -43.04 -48.00 95.37
C LYS A 250 -44.02 -47.84 94.21
N LYS A 251 -45.33 -48.03 94.44
CA LYS A 251 -46.36 -47.81 93.43
C LYS A 251 -46.57 -46.32 93.15
N GLU A 252 -46.60 -45.49 94.18
CA GLU A 252 -46.81 -44.04 94.06
C GLU A 252 -45.73 -43.37 93.19
N LEU A 253 -44.45 -43.74 93.36
CA LEU A 253 -43.34 -43.18 92.58
C LEU A 253 -43.14 -43.81 91.19
N SER A 254 -43.91 -44.84 90.82
CA SER A 254 -43.79 -45.49 89.51
C SER A 254 -44.41 -44.69 88.36
N LEU A 255 -45.42 -43.87 88.67
CA LEU A 255 -46.08 -42.98 87.70
C LEU A 255 -45.13 -41.85 87.27
N GLU A 256 -44.46 -41.19 88.23
CA GLU A 256 -43.49 -40.12 87.93
C GLU A 256 -42.27 -40.65 87.18
N TRP A 257 -41.82 -41.88 87.44
CA TRP A 257 -40.74 -42.51 86.69
C TRP A 257 -41.13 -42.86 85.25
N SER A 258 -42.39 -43.21 85.01
CA SER A 258 -42.95 -43.45 83.68
C SER A 258 -43.03 -42.17 82.87
N ASP A 259 -43.51 -41.07 83.47
CA ASP A 259 -43.61 -39.76 82.82
C ASP A 259 -42.21 -39.24 82.41
N LEU A 260 -41.23 -39.37 83.31
CA LEU A 260 -39.85 -38.97 83.05
C LEU A 260 -39.17 -39.83 81.96
N SER A 261 -39.54 -41.12 81.87
CA SER A 261 -39.08 -41.99 80.78
C SER A 261 -39.72 -41.63 79.43
N GLU A 262 -40.98 -41.20 79.42
CA GLU A 262 -41.66 -40.75 78.20
C GLU A 262 -41.07 -39.42 77.68
N GLU A 263 -40.75 -38.49 78.57
CA GLU A 263 -40.08 -37.24 78.19
C GLU A 263 -38.65 -37.47 77.66
N LYS A 264 -37.90 -38.41 78.23
CA LYS A 264 -36.59 -38.84 77.68
C LYS A 264 -36.71 -39.38 76.25
N LEU A 265 -37.76 -40.16 75.97
CA LEU A 265 -38.05 -40.65 74.61
C LEU A 265 -38.40 -39.52 73.64
N LYS A 266 -39.18 -38.52 74.09
CA LYS A 266 -39.51 -37.32 73.29
C LYS A 266 -38.28 -36.48 72.96
N ILE A 267 -37.33 -36.34 73.90
CA ILE A 267 -36.06 -35.64 73.66
C ILE A 267 -35.23 -36.39 72.62
N LYS A 268 -35.06 -37.71 72.76
CA LYS A 268 -34.30 -38.52 71.81
C LYS A 268 -34.86 -38.43 70.38
N CYS A 269 -36.19 -38.49 70.23
CA CYS A 269 -36.84 -38.31 68.92
C CYS A 269 -36.58 -36.92 68.31
N ARG A 270 -36.45 -35.87 69.13
CA ARG A 270 -36.10 -34.51 68.66
C ARG A 270 -34.63 -34.39 68.30
N GLU A 271 -33.74 -35.06 69.02
CA GLU A 271 -32.31 -35.14 68.70
C GLU A 271 -32.09 -35.81 67.33
N ASP A 272 -32.75 -36.95 67.08
CA ASP A 272 -32.68 -37.66 65.80
C ASP A 272 -33.18 -36.78 64.63
N GLN A 273 -34.28 -36.03 64.82
CA GLN A 273 -34.81 -35.09 63.83
C GLN A 273 -33.84 -33.93 63.52
N LEU A 274 -33.12 -33.44 64.54
CA LEU A 274 -32.13 -32.39 64.36
C LEU A 274 -30.89 -32.89 63.60
N GLU A 275 -30.49 -34.15 63.81
CA GLU A 275 -29.41 -34.77 63.05
C GLU A 275 -29.77 -34.91 61.56
N ASP A 276 -31.03 -35.26 61.26
CA ASP A 276 -31.53 -35.30 59.89
C ASP A 276 -31.65 -33.92 59.23
N GLU A 277 -32.05 -32.88 59.98
CA GLU A 277 -32.03 -31.49 59.49
C GLU A 277 -30.60 -30.99 59.22
N GLU A 278 -29.62 -31.40 60.03
CA GLU A 278 -28.19 -31.10 59.82
C GLU A 278 -27.62 -31.77 58.56
N LYS A 279 -27.97 -33.04 58.32
CA LYS A 279 -27.60 -33.73 57.06
C LYS A 279 -28.16 -33.02 55.83
N LYS A 280 -29.39 -32.49 55.90
CA LYS A 280 -30.00 -31.69 54.82
C LYS A 280 -29.28 -30.36 54.63
N LEU A 281 -28.88 -29.68 55.71
CA LEU A 281 -28.09 -28.45 55.62
C LEU A 281 -26.75 -28.69 54.90
N GLN A 282 -26.05 -29.79 55.22
CA GLN A 282 -24.80 -30.15 54.54
C GLN A 282 -25.00 -30.40 53.04
N LEU A 283 -26.14 -30.96 52.63
CA LEU A 283 -26.47 -31.12 51.20
C LEU A 283 -26.64 -29.77 50.51
N TYR A 284 -27.35 -28.81 51.13
CA TYR A 284 -27.48 -27.46 50.59
C TYR A 284 -26.14 -26.72 50.52
N GLN A 285 -25.26 -26.93 51.50
CA GLN A 285 -23.88 -26.40 51.47
C GLN A 285 -23.11 -26.94 50.26
N ARG A 286 -23.19 -28.25 50.00
CA ARG A 286 -22.55 -28.88 48.83
C ARG A 286 -23.12 -28.37 47.52
N GLU A 287 -24.43 -28.13 47.44
CA GLU A 287 -25.05 -27.52 46.26
C GLU A 287 -24.55 -26.09 46.02
N TYR A 288 -24.39 -25.30 47.09
CA TYR A 288 -23.79 -23.96 47.03
C TYR A 288 -22.35 -24.01 46.55
N ASP A 289 -21.51 -24.87 47.14
CA ASP A 289 -20.10 -25.02 46.77
C ASP A 289 -19.95 -25.47 45.31
N THR A 290 -20.77 -26.42 44.86
CA THR A 290 -20.79 -26.91 43.47
C THR A 290 -21.18 -25.79 42.49
N LYS A 291 -22.18 -24.97 42.83
CA LYS A 291 -22.56 -23.81 42.01
C LYS A 291 -21.47 -22.73 41.99
N MET A 292 -20.77 -22.50 43.10
CA MET A 292 -19.63 -21.58 43.19
C MET A 292 -18.46 -22.02 42.30
N GLU A 293 -18.08 -23.29 42.33
CA GLU A 293 -17.06 -23.84 41.43
C GLU A 293 -17.46 -23.71 39.95
N GLY A 294 -18.74 -23.95 39.64
CA GLY A 294 -19.29 -23.75 38.29
C GLY A 294 -19.18 -22.29 37.80
N LEU A 295 -19.35 -21.31 38.70
CA LEU A 295 -19.19 -19.89 38.40
C LEU A 295 -17.73 -19.54 38.10
N GLY A 296 -16.80 -20.05 38.91
CA GLY A 296 -15.35 -19.88 38.68
C GLY A 296 -14.89 -20.47 37.34
N GLN A 297 -15.39 -21.66 36.98
CA GLN A 297 -15.08 -22.28 35.69
C GLN A 297 -15.69 -21.52 34.51
N ALA A 298 -16.91 -20.96 34.65
CA ALA A 298 -17.53 -20.14 33.63
C ALA A 298 -16.77 -18.82 33.41
N GLY A 299 -16.32 -18.17 34.49
CA GLY A 299 -15.49 -16.96 34.42
C GLY A 299 -14.14 -17.21 33.71
N PHE A 300 -13.43 -18.28 34.07
CA PHE A 300 -12.16 -18.62 33.43
C PHE A 300 -12.31 -18.91 31.91
N ARG A 301 -13.40 -19.57 31.52
CA ARG A 301 -13.69 -19.86 30.10
C ARG A 301 -14.02 -18.60 29.31
N ALA A 302 -14.79 -17.69 29.91
CA ALA A 302 -15.07 -16.37 29.36
C ALA A 302 -13.76 -15.60 29.11
N ASP A 303 -12.90 -15.49 30.13
CA ASP A 303 -11.61 -14.80 30.02
C ASP A 303 -10.71 -15.40 28.93
N SER A 304 -10.72 -16.74 28.80
CA SER A 304 -9.99 -17.44 27.74
C SER A 304 -10.54 -17.14 26.34
N ALA A 305 -11.86 -17.08 26.17
CA ALA A 305 -12.49 -16.79 24.87
C ALA A 305 -12.28 -15.32 24.46
N PHE A 306 -12.41 -14.39 25.41
CA PHE A 306 -12.07 -12.98 25.20
C PHE A 306 -10.60 -12.81 24.84
N GLY A 307 -9.69 -13.50 25.54
CA GLY A 307 -8.27 -13.47 25.21
C GLY A 307 -8.00 -13.86 23.74
N CYS A 308 -8.71 -14.86 23.21
CA CYS A 308 -8.59 -15.25 21.80
C CYS A 308 -9.17 -14.20 20.83
N ILE A 309 -10.35 -13.63 21.13
CA ILE A 309 -10.98 -12.61 20.28
C ILE A 309 -10.16 -11.31 20.28
N SER A 310 -9.75 -10.83 21.46
CA SER A 310 -8.93 -9.62 21.58
C SER A 310 -7.55 -9.78 20.94
N ALA A 311 -6.95 -10.98 20.99
CA ALA A 311 -5.70 -11.27 20.27
C ALA A 311 -5.89 -11.19 18.75
N LEU A 312 -6.97 -11.78 18.21
CA LEU A 312 -7.31 -11.71 16.78
C LEU A 312 -7.62 -10.28 16.31
N ILE A 313 -8.33 -9.48 17.12
CA ILE A 313 -8.56 -8.06 16.85
C ILE A 313 -7.24 -7.30 16.81
N SER A 314 -6.35 -7.57 17.77
CA SER A 314 -5.05 -6.91 17.84
C SER A 314 -4.18 -7.25 16.63
N GLU A 315 -4.08 -8.53 16.28
CA GLU A 315 -3.37 -9.02 15.08
C GLU A 315 -3.93 -8.34 13.82
N SER A 316 -5.25 -8.40 13.61
CA SER A 316 -5.91 -7.81 12.43
C SER A 316 -5.74 -6.29 12.35
N LYS A 317 -5.75 -5.58 13.49
CA LYS A 317 -5.46 -4.13 13.53
C LYS A 317 -4.02 -3.83 13.17
N THR A 318 -3.05 -4.59 13.69
CA THR A 318 -1.64 -4.38 13.34
C THR A 318 -1.38 -4.60 11.85
N ASP A 319 -2.03 -5.58 11.23
CA ASP A 319 -1.90 -5.83 9.79
C ASP A 319 -2.64 -4.77 8.96
N LEU A 320 -3.82 -4.33 9.40
CA LEU A 320 -4.53 -3.19 8.81
C LEU A 320 -3.66 -1.92 8.80
N ASP A 321 -2.99 -1.61 9.91
CA ASP A 321 -2.11 -0.44 10.02
C ASP A 321 -0.90 -0.54 9.08
N LYS A 322 -0.27 -1.72 8.97
CA LYS A 322 0.80 -1.96 7.99
C LYS A 322 0.31 -1.72 6.56
N LYS A 323 -0.86 -2.26 6.20
CA LYS A 323 -1.44 -2.12 4.85
C LYS A 323 -1.83 -0.68 4.53
N ASN A 324 -2.41 0.05 5.50
CA ASN A 324 -2.68 1.48 5.35
C ASN A 324 -1.39 2.28 5.11
N LEU A 325 -0.32 1.96 5.85
CA LEU A 325 0.98 2.62 5.67
C LEU A 325 1.59 2.31 4.29
N GLU A 326 1.48 1.07 3.80
CA GLU A 326 1.89 0.68 2.44
C GLU A 326 1.11 1.47 1.37
N LEU A 327 -0.21 1.56 1.50
CA LEU A 327 -1.07 2.29 0.57
C LEU A 327 -0.72 3.78 0.53
N GLU A 328 -0.49 4.42 1.68
CA GLU A 328 -0.11 5.83 1.75
C GLU A 328 1.27 6.10 1.13
N LYS A 329 2.25 5.21 1.35
CA LYS A 329 3.56 5.25 0.68
C LYS A 329 3.40 5.15 -0.84
N PHE A 330 2.49 4.30 -1.32
CA PHE A 330 2.21 4.15 -2.76
C PHE A 330 1.48 5.36 -3.36
N LYS A 331 0.48 5.92 -2.67
CA LYS A 331 -0.25 7.12 -3.11
C LYS A 331 0.65 8.36 -3.21
N THR A 332 1.61 8.51 -2.29
CA THR A 332 2.59 9.61 -2.34
C THR A 332 3.58 9.49 -3.49
N PHE A 333 3.93 8.26 -3.88
CA PHE A 333 4.77 7.97 -5.04
C PHE A 333 4.13 8.42 -6.36
N ARG A 334 2.85 8.06 -6.59
CA ARG A 334 2.12 8.36 -7.84
C ARG A 334 2.03 9.85 -8.20
N LYS A 335 2.04 10.76 -7.22
CA LYS A 335 1.85 12.21 -7.46
C LYS A 335 3.00 12.92 -8.20
N LYS A 336 4.08 12.22 -8.55
CA LYS A 336 5.32 12.83 -9.07
C LYS A 336 5.80 12.26 -10.40
N TRP A 337 4.88 12.06 -11.35
CA TRP A 337 5.29 11.75 -12.72
C TRP A 337 5.44 13.03 -13.55
N PRO A 338 6.64 13.37 -14.05
CA PRO A 338 6.82 14.49 -14.95
C PRO A 338 6.53 14.03 -16.39
N CYS A 339 5.35 14.37 -16.91
CA CYS A 339 5.14 14.41 -18.36
C CYS A 339 5.40 15.83 -18.85
N ASN A 340 6.39 16.01 -19.71
CA ASN A 340 6.35 17.11 -20.67
C ASN A 340 6.95 16.64 -21.98
N THR A 341 6.10 16.46 -22.99
CA THR A 341 6.50 16.65 -24.38
C THR A 341 5.89 17.96 -24.82
N SER A 342 6.74 18.96 -24.97
CA SER A 342 6.36 20.31 -25.37
C SER A 342 5.62 20.29 -26.71
N GLN A 343 4.42 20.86 -26.69
CA GLN A 343 3.60 21.08 -27.88
C GLN A 343 4.32 22.04 -28.86
N VAL A 344 5.23 22.89 -28.37
CA VAL A 344 5.97 23.92 -29.12
C VAL A 344 7.00 23.31 -30.08
N ALA A 345 7.78 22.32 -29.62
CA ALA A 345 8.75 21.63 -30.49
C ALA A 345 8.08 20.86 -31.64
N GLN A 346 6.85 20.37 -31.42
CA GLN A 346 6.09 19.67 -32.47
C GLN A 346 5.56 20.61 -33.55
N THR A 347 5.10 21.81 -33.18
CA THR A 347 4.65 22.82 -34.14
C THR A 347 5.82 23.28 -35.02
N LEU A 348 6.97 23.55 -34.41
CA LEU A 348 8.16 23.99 -35.14
C LEU A 348 8.74 22.92 -36.07
N ARG A 349 8.59 21.62 -35.75
CA ARG A 349 8.97 20.53 -36.67
C ARG A 349 8.09 20.47 -37.92
N LYS A 350 6.79 20.77 -37.79
CA LYS A 350 5.90 20.85 -38.96
C LYS A 350 6.29 22.04 -39.85
N GLU A 351 6.60 23.18 -39.24
CA GLU A 351 7.08 24.36 -39.96
C GLU A 351 8.41 24.08 -40.68
N LEU A 352 9.35 23.36 -40.04
CA LEU A 352 10.59 22.90 -40.68
C LEU A 352 10.32 22.00 -41.88
N GLN A 353 9.43 21.01 -41.75
CA GLN A 353 9.07 20.11 -42.85
C GLN A 353 8.50 20.87 -44.05
N GLU A 354 7.62 21.85 -43.80
CA GLU A 354 7.05 22.71 -44.83
C GLU A 354 8.11 23.57 -45.51
N LEU A 355 9.05 24.13 -44.74
CA LEU A 355 10.20 24.89 -45.27
C LEU A 355 11.15 24.00 -46.09
N THR A 356 11.47 22.79 -45.65
CA THR A 356 12.31 21.85 -46.39
C THR A 356 11.69 21.49 -47.73
N ASN A 357 10.38 21.24 -47.75
CA ASN A 357 9.64 20.98 -48.98
C ASN A 357 9.64 22.19 -49.93
N ASN A 358 9.55 23.42 -49.39
CA ASN A 358 9.63 24.64 -50.19
C ASN A 358 11.02 24.86 -50.77
N VAL A 359 12.09 24.60 -50.01
CA VAL A 359 13.47 24.66 -50.52
C VAL A 359 13.66 23.64 -51.64
N ALA A 360 13.19 22.39 -51.49
CA ALA A 360 13.29 21.38 -52.54
C ALA A 360 12.55 21.78 -53.83
N LYS A 361 11.38 22.40 -53.71
CA LYS A 361 10.62 22.95 -54.85
C LYS A 361 11.36 24.09 -55.54
N LEU A 362 11.86 25.07 -54.79
CA LEU A 362 12.62 26.19 -55.35
C LEU A 362 13.91 25.72 -56.03
N THR A 363 14.62 24.75 -55.44
CA THR A 363 15.82 24.15 -56.06
C THR A 363 15.50 23.47 -57.38
N THR A 364 14.39 22.74 -57.47
CA THR A 364 13.94 22.11 -58.73
C THR A 364 13.50 23.14 -59.77
N GLU A 365 12.88 24.25 -59.36
CA GLU A 365 12.52 25.36 -60.26
C GLU A 365 13.75 26.10 -60.79
N VAL A 366 14.73 26.39 -59.94
CA VAL A 366 16.02 27.02 -60.32
C VAL A 366 16.76 26.14 -61.32
N THR A 367 16.95 24.87 -61.02
CA THR A 367 17.65 23.92 -61.92
C THR A 367 16.94 23.75 -63.27
N ASN A 368 15.60 23.73 -63.29
CA ASN A 368 14.83 23.70 -64.54
C ASN A 368 15.01 24.98 -65.36
N LYS A 369 15.04 26.16 -64.73
CA LYS A 369 15.27 27.44 -65.42
C LYS A 369 16.70 27.57 -65.93
N GLU A 370 17.70 27.10 -65.18
CA GLU A 370 19.09 27.01 -65.64
C GLU A 370 19.22 26.13 -66.88
N ALA A 371 18.58 24.96 -66.87
CA ALA A 371 18.51 24.08 -68.04
C ALA A 371 17.81 24.75 -69.23
N MET A 372 16.70 25.46 -68.99
CA MET A 372 15.97 26.20 -70.02
C MET A 372 16.82 27.31 -70.64
N ILE A 373 17.55 28.08 -69.83
CA ILE A 373 18.51 29.10 -70.28
C ILE A 373 19.61 28.46 -71.13
N ALA A 374 20.16 27.32 -70.71
CA ALA A 374 21.18 26.61 -71.50
C ALA A 374 20.64 26.20 -72.88
N THR A 375 19.41 25.67 -72.96
CA THR A 375 18.76 25.36 -74.25
C THR A 375 18.47 26.58 -75.10
N LEU A 376 17.97 27.68 -74.52
CA LEU A 376 17.69 28.93 -75.24
C LEU A 376 18.99 29.59 -75.75
N LYS A 377 20.06 29.58 -74.94
CA LYS A 377 21.40 30.04 -75.35
C LYS A 377 21.93 29.24 -76.52
N LYS A 378 21.82 27.92 -76.47
CA LYS A 378 22.21 27.04 -77.58
C LYS A 378 21.38 27.33 -78.84
N ARG A 379 20.06 27.46 -78.72
CA ARG A 379 19.18 27.70 -79.88
C ARG A 379 19.39 29.08 -80.51
N SER A 380 19.63 30.10 -79.68
CA SER A 380 20.01 31.45 -80.09
C SER A 380 21.34 31.44 -80.86
N ALA A 381 22.34 30.69 -80.39
CA ALA A 381 23.60 30.50 -81.12
C ALA A 381 23.40 29.80 -82.47
N GLU A 382 22.64 28.69 -82.52
CA GLU A 382 22.34 27.98 -83.77
C GLU A 382 21.64 28.87 -84.82
N ILE A 383 20.72 29.75 -84.39
CA ILE A 383 20.02 30.68 -85.29
C ILE A 383 20.98 31.80 -85.75
N GLN A 384 21.81 32.32 -84.86
CA GLN A 384 22.83 33.33 -85.18
C GLN A 384 23.81 32.80 -86.24
N ASP A 385 24.26 31.55 -86.09
CA ASP A 385 25.14 30.88 -87.04
C ASP A 385 24.47 30.73 -88.41
N LYS A 386 23.22 30.24 -88.46
CA LYS A 386 22.42 30.16 -89.70
C LYS A 386 22.18 31.52 -90.36
N CYS A 387 21.92 32.56 -89.56
CA CYS A 387 21.83 33.93 -90.06
C CYS A 387 23.15 34.37 -90.71
N SER A 388 24.30 34.05 -90.11
CA SER A 388 25.60 34.38 -90.68
C SER A 388 25.83 33.65 -92.01
N GLU A 389 25.50 32.37 -92.10
CA GLU A 389 25.58 31.57 -93.33
C GLU A 389 24.67 32.13 -94.42
N LEU A 390 23.39 32.40 -94.13
CA LEU A 390 22.45 32.98 -95.09
C LEU A 390 22.84 34.39 -95.53
N GLN A 391 23.47 35.18 -94.66
CA GLN A 391 24.01 36.50 -95.01
C GLN A 391 25.13 36.38 -96.05
N THR A 392 26.01 35.38 -95.91
CA THR A 392 27.06 35.09 -96.92
C THR A 392 26.47 34.58 -98.23
N ALA A 393 25.50 33.66 -98.17
CA ALA A 393 24.79 33.13 -99.35
C ALA A 393 24.04 34.24 -100.11
N LYS A 394 23.39 35.16 -99.39
CA LYS A 394 22.70 36.33 -99.97
C LYS A 394 23.67 37.24 -100.71
N LYS A 395 24.84 37.54 -100.12
CA LYS A 395 25.89 38.35 -100.77
C LYS A 395 26.35 37.68 -102.07
N LEU A 396 26.67 36.39 -102.02
CA LEU A 396 27.05 35.60 -103.19
C LEU A 396 25.97 35.60 -104.29
N ALA A 397 24.69 35.46 -103.93
CA ALA A 397 23.59 35.51 -104.90
C ALA A 397 23.42 36.90 -105.53
N ALA A 398 23.62 37.98 -104.75
CA ALA A 398 23.61 39.36 -105.24
C ALA A 398 24.79 39.64 -106.19
N ASP A 399 26.00 39.19 -105.83
CA ASP A 399 27.21 39.34 -106.65
C ASP A 399 27.09 38.58 -107.99
N ARG A 400 26.41 37.42 -107.98
CA ARG A 400 26.07 36.65 -109.19
C ARG A 400 24.89 37.22 -109.99
N ARG A 401 24.34 38.38 -109.61
CA ARG A 401 23.15 39.02 -110.20
C ARG A 401 21.89 38.15 -110.20
N ASN A 402 21.79 37.15 -109.31
CA ASN A 402 20.58 36.36 -109.11
C ASN A 402 19.64 37.02 -108.09
N PHE A 403 19.03 38.13 -108.48
CA PHE A 403 18.23 38.97 -107.57
C PHE A 403 16.98 38.28 -107.01
N ARG A 404 16.44 37.27 -107.71
CA ARG A 404 15.28 36.49 -107.24
C ARG A 404 15.67 35.65 -106.02
N GLU A 405 16.82 34.99 -106.09
CA GLU A 405 17.37 34.19 -104.98
C GLU A 405 17.84 35.09 -103.83
N ALA A 406 18.51 36.21 -104.12
CA ALA A 406 18.90 37.19 -103.11
C ALA A 406 17.69 37.78 -102.35
N LYS A 407 16.56 38.02 -103.03
CA LYS A 407 15.30 38.46 -102.40
C LYS A 407 14.68 37.37 -101.52
N LYS A 408 14.72 36.10 -101.96
CA LYS A 408 14.24 34.96 -101.16
C LYS A 408 15.07 34.80 -99.87
N LEU A 409 16.40 34.78 -99.99
CA LEU A 409 17.33 34.71 -98.86
C LEU A 409 17.20 35.92 -97.93
N ALA A 410 16.91 37.11 -98.46
CA ALA A 410 16.64 38.29 -97.64
C ALA A 410 15.35 38.16 -96.80
N ASN A 411 14.31 37.50 -97.32
CA ASN A 411 13.08 37.24 -96.58
C ASN A 411 13.28 36.13 -95.53
N GLU A 412 14.02 35.07 -95.86
CA GLU A 412 14.40 34.01 -94.91
C GLU A 412 15.26 34.57 -93.77
N LEU A 413 16.21 35.47 -94.07
CA LEU A 413 16.98 36.21 -93.06
C LEU A 413 16.12 37.10 -92.16
N LYS A 414 15.08 37.74 -92.70
CA LYS A 414 14.16 38.55 -91.88
C LYS A 414 13.39 37.66 -90.91
N ALA A 415 12.83 36.55 -91.39
CA ALA A 415 12.11 35.59 -90.56
C ALA A 415 13.01 34.99 -89.46
N LEU A 416 14.24 34.57 -89.79
CA LEU A 416 15.20 34.03 -88.80
C LEU A 416 15.68 35.09 -87.80
N ASN A 417 15.83 36.36 -88.20
CA ASN A 417 16.17 37.43 -87.26
C ASN A 417 15.00 37.77 -86.32
N GLU A 418 13.75 37.71 -86.80
CA GLU A 418 12.56 37.85 -85.96
C GLU A 418 12.46 36.68 -84.96
N GLU A 419 12.73 35.45 -85.40
CA GLU A 419 12.80 34.26 -84.54
C GLU A 419 13.91 34.41 -83.48
N HIS A 420 15.10 34.90 -83.87
CA HIS A 420 16.21 35.19 -82.96
C HIS A 420 15.86 36.25 -81.91
N GLN A 421 15.20 37.34 -82.31
CA GLN A 421 14.73 38.35 -81.37
C GLN A 421 13.73 37.78 -80.37
N ASN A 422 12.79 36.93 -80.83
CA ASN A 422 11.86 36.26 -79.93
C ASN A 422 12.59 35.36 -78.92
N TYR A 423 13.58 34.58 -79.35
CA TYR A 423 14.39 33.76 -78.44
C TYR A 423 15.22 34.60 -77.45
N LYS A 424 15.74 35.76 -77.87
CA LYS A 424 16.42 36.70 -76.96
C LYS A 424 15.50 37.30 -75.91
N LEU A 425 14.27 37.68 -76.30
CA LEU A 425 13.26 38.18 -75.36
C LEU A 425 12.83 37.09 -74.37
N GLN A 426 12.64 35.86 -74.85
CA GLN A 426 12.36 34.71 -73.97
C GLN A 426 13.52 34.42 -73.01
N LEU A 427 14.76 34.49 -73.49
CA LEU A 427 15.94 34.30 -72.67
C LEU A 427 16.06 35.36 -71.58
N GLN A 428 15.84 36.64 -71.89
CA GLN A 428 15.80 37.71 -70.88
C GLN A 428 14.69 37.49 -69.86
N ALA A 429 13.50 37.07 -70.30
CA ALA A 429 12.40 36.79 -69.39
C ALA A 429 12.76 35.65 -68.41
N VAL A 430 13.36 34.56 -68.90
CA VAL A 430 13.78 33.42 -68.06
C VAL A 430 14.96 33.78 -67.15
N GLU A 431 15.88 34.63 -67.58
CA GLU A 431 17.00 35.12 -66.74
C GLU A 431 16.52 35.98 -65.56
N VAL A 432 15.58 36.91 -65.78
CA VAL A 432 14.96 37.71 -64.70
C VAL A 432 14.21 36.80 -63.71
N ASP A 433 13.49 35.82 -64.26
CA ASP A 433 12.79 34.82 -63.49
C ASP A 433 13.74 33.94 -62.65
N LEU A 434 14.92 33.58 -63.18
CA LEU A 434 15.95 32.83 -62.46
C LEU A 434 16.54 33.68 -61.31
N GLU A 435 16.84 34.95 -61.55
CA GLU A 435 17.33 35.88 -60.52
C GLU A 435 16.34 35.99 -59.35
N SER A 436 15.03 36.12 -59.64
CA SER A 436 14.00 36.11 -58.60
C SER A 436 13.96 34.78 -57.82
N HIS A 437 13.92 33.64 -58.51
CA HIS A 437 13.77 32.33 -57.85
C HIS A 437 15.03 31.95 -57.06
N SER A 438 16.22 32.35 -57.53
CA SER A 438 17.48 32.17 -56.80
C SER A 438 17.56 33.05 -55.55
N ALA A 439 17.09 34.30 -55.61
CA ALA A 439 16.96 35.14 -54.41
C ALA A 439 15.98 34.54 -53.39
N ASP A 440 14.82 34.04 -53.86
CA ASP A 440 13.83 33.36 -53.02
C ASP A 440 14.40 32.06 -52.40
N LEU A 441 15.19 31.29 -53.16
CA LEU A 441 15.88 30.10 -52.67
C LEU A 441 16.88 30.43 -51.55
N VAL A 442 17.70 31.47 -51.73
CA VAL A 442 18.67 31.91 -50.71
C VAL A 442 17.95 32.38 -49.44
N GLN A 443 16.84 33.12 -49.58
CA GLN A 443 16.01 33.51 -48.44
C GLN A 443 15.40 32.29 -47.74
N ALA A 444 14.85 31.33 -48.49
CA ALA A 444 14.26 30.11 -47.92
C ALA A 444 15.32 29.25 -47.20
N GLN A 445 16.52 29.11 -47.75
CA GLN A 445 17.65 28.39 -47.14
C GLN A 445 18.14 29.05 -45.84
N THR A 446 18.26 30.38 -45.83
CA THR A 446 18.63 31.11 -44.61
C THR A 446 17.55 31.02 -43.53
N LEU A 447 16.28 31.11 -43.91
CA LEU A 447 15.14 30.96 -42.99
C LEU A 447 15.06 29.54 -42.42
N LEU A 448 15.30 28.51 -43.25
CA LEU A 448 15.39 27.11 -42.83
C LEU A 448 16.54 26.90 -41.84
N SER A 449 17.73 27.43 -42.11
CA SER A 449 18.89 27.35 -41.21
C SER A 449 18.61 28.02 -39.87
N ASN A 450 18.00 29.21 -39.87
CA ASN A 450 17.66 29.93 -38.65
C ASN A 450 16.59 29.19 -37.81
N ARG A 451 15.54 28.67 -38.45
CA ARG A 451 14.52 27.88 -37.75
C ARG A 451 15.07 26.55 -37.23
N GLN A 452 15.99 25.92 -37.96
CA GLN A 452 16.66 24.71 -37.48
C GLN A 452 17.48 24.99 -36.21
N LYS A 453 18.22 26.11 -36.16
CA LYS A 453 18.95 26.54 -34.96
C LYS A 453 18.03 26.82 -33.78
N GLU A 454 16.89 27.47 -34.03
CA GLU A 454 15.90 27.78 -32.99
C GLU A 454 15.25 26.51 -32.42
N VAL A 455 14.87 25.56 -33.27
CA VAL A 455 14.36 24.25 -32.84
C VAL A 455 15.40 23.51 -32.02
N ASN A 456 16.65 23.44 -32.48
CA ASN A 456 17.73 22.79 -31.74
C ASN A 456 17.93 23.47 -30.37
N SER A 457 17.84 24.80 -30.27
CA SER A 457 17.96 25.55 -29.01
C SER A 457 16.81 25.28 -28.03
N ILE A 458 15.58 25.23 -28.53
CA ILE A 458 14.39 24.91 -27.72
C ILE A 458 14.46 23.47 -27.23
N GLU A 459 14.76 22.53 -28.13
CA GLU A 459 14.92 21.12 -27.78
C GLU A 459 16.06 20.91 -26.76
N MET A 460 17.15 21.68 -26.84
CA MET A 460 18.23 21.65 -25.86
C MET A 460 17.79 22.13 -24.47
N LYS A 461 17.08 23.25 -24.39
CA LYS A 461 16.56 23.77 -23.12
C LYS A 461 15.56 22.80 -22.51
N GLU A 462 14.71 22.19 -23.32
CA GLU A 462 13.74 21.19 -22.89
C GLU A 462 14.45 19.92 -22.40
N CYS A 463 15.37 19.35 -23.18
CA CYS A 463 16.16 18.18 -22.79
C CYS A 463 16.93 18.43 -21.49
N SER A 464 17.55 19.60 -21.33
CA SER A 464 18.27 19.98 -20.12
C SER A 464 17.33 20.09 -18.92
N SER A 465 16.16 20.71 -19.08
CA SER A 465 15.15 20.82 -18.02
C SER A 465 14.60 19.45 -17.60
N LEU A 466 14.33 18.56 -18.56
CA LEU A 466 13.89 17.19 -18.32
C LEU A 466 14.97 16.38 -17.62
N LEU A 467 16.24 16.54 -18.00
CA LEU A 467 17.36 15.85 -17.40
C LEU A 467 17.55 16.24 -15.92
N VAL A 468 17.41 17.52 -15.56
CA VAL A 468 17.40 17.96 -14.16
C VAL A 468 16.28 17.28 -13.37
N ILE A 469 15.06 17.28 -13.92
CA ILE A 469 13.90 16.64 -13.29
C ILE A 469 14.11 15.12 -13.10
N ILE A 470 14.65 14.44 -14.11
CA ILE A 470 14.91 13.00 -14.07
C ILE A 470 16.01 12.67 -13.07
N VAL A 471 17.10 13.44 -13.03
CA VAL A 471 18.19 13.23 -12.06
C VAL A 471 17.68 13.41 -10.62
N ASP A 472 16.86 14.42 -10.37
CA ASP A 472 16.24 14.62 -9.05
C ASP A 472 15.24 13.52 -8.71
N SER A 473 14.50 13.02 -9.70
CA SER A 473 13.59 11.89 -9.54
C SER A 473 14.36 10.61 -9.20
N ILE A 474 15.44 10.29 -9.93
CA ILE A 474 16.33 9.15 -9.62
C ILE A 474 16.86 9.24 -8.19
N LYS A 475 17.33 10.41 -7.73
CA LYS A 475 17.80 10.60 -6.35
C LYS A 475 16.71 10.29 -5.32
N LYS A 476 15.49 10.82 -5.54
CA LYS A 476 14.33 10.55 -4.67
C LYS A 476 13.99 9.07 -4.66
N LEU A 477 13.92 8.42 -5.82
CA LEU A 477 13.65 6.98 -5.93
C LEU A 477 14.69 6.13 -5.21
N LYS A 478 15.99 6.45 -5.34
CA LYS A 478 17.06 5.77 -4.60
C LYS A 478 16.88 5.90 -3.09
N SER A 479 16.59 7.12 -2.59
CA SER A 479 16.36 7.32 -1.16
C SER A 479 15.12 6.58 -0.63
N GLN A 480 14.07 6.45 -1.44
CA GLN A 480 12.88 5.67 -1.06
C GLN A 480 13.18 4.16 -1.05
N LEU A 481 14.03 3.69 -1.97
CA LEU A 481 14.43 2.28 -2.04
C LEU A 481 15.19 1.82 -0.78
N GLU A 482 15.95 2.70 -0.15
CA GLU A 482 16.74 2.41 1.08
C GLU A 482 15.84 2.13 2.30
N ILE A 483 14.60 2.60 2.29
CA ILE A 483 13.67 2.54 3.42
C ILE A 483 12.69 1.37 3.29
N LEU A 484 12.55 0.79 2.08
CA LEU A 484 11.58 -0.25 1.78
C LEU A 484 12.15 -1.65 2.02
N SER A 485 11.28 -2.56 2.48
CA SER A 485 11.63 -3.95 2.73
C SER A 485 11.89 -4.68 1.41
N SER A 486 12.70 -5.75 1.44
CA SER A 486 13.09 -6.47 0.22
C SER A 486 11.92 -7.15 -0.49
N GLU A 487 10.85 -7.46 0.23
CA GLU A 487 9.65 -8.15 -0.27
C GLU A 487 8.56 -7.17 -0.73
N ASP A 488 8.75 -5.86 -0.51
CA ASP A 488 7.74 -4.86 -0.85
C ASP A 488 7.52 -4.77 -2.36
N LEU A 489 6.27 -4.94 -2.78
CA LEU A 489 5.84 -4.75 -4.16
C LEU A 489 6.16 -3.32 -4.66
N LEU A 490 6.00 -2.32 -3.78
CA LEU A 490 6.40 -0.93 -4.03
C LEU A 490 7.90 -0.80 -4.34
N ARG A 491 8.76 -1.60 -3.71
CA ARG A 491 10.20 -1.64 -4.02
C ARG A 491 10.44 -2.13 -5.43
N THR A 492 9.72 -3.16 -5.86
CA THR A 492 9.80 -3.70 -7.24
C THR A 492 9.38 -2.64 -8.26
N VAL A 493 8.26 -1.95 -8.01
CA VAL A 493 7.77 -0.85 -8.85
C VAL A 493 8.80 0.29 -8.92
N ILE A 494 9.36 0.71 -7.78
CA ILE A 494 10.40 1.75 -7.72
C ILE A 494 11.65 1.34 -8.49
N GLN A 495 12.14 0.10 -8.35
CA GLN A 495 13.32 -0.40 -9.07
C GLN A 495 13.13 -0.36 -10.58
N GLN A 496 11.95 -0.79 -11.03
CA GLN A 496 11.56 -0.79 -12.42
C GLN A 496 11.49 0.62 -12.99
N GLU A 497 10.89 1.55 -12.25
CA GLU A 497 10.80 2.94 -12.65
C GLU A 497 12.17 3.64 -12.66
N LEU A 498 13.03 3.29 -11.70
CA LEU A 498 14.42 3.74 -11.67
C LEU A 498 15.20 3.25 -12.89
N THR A 499 14.93 2.03 -13.34
CA THR A 499 15.52 1.47 -14.58
C THR A 499 15.08 2.28 -15.79
N VAL A 500 13.79 2.59 -15.91
CA VAL A 500 13.25 3.43 -16.99
C VAL A 500 13.88 4.83 -16.95
N TYR A 501 13.91 5.48 -15.78
CA TYR A 501 14.53 6.80 -15.65
C TYR A 501 16.03 6.81 -15.93
N MET A 502 16.76 5.76 -15.59
CA MET A 502 18.17 5.63 -15.96
C MET A 502 18.35 5.50 -17.48
N MET A 503 17.47 4.76 -18.17
CA MET A 503 17.49 4.66 -19.63
C MET A 503 17.17 6.00 -20.29
N ILE A 504 16.15 6.72 -19.82
CA ILE A 504 15.81 8.06 -20.33
C ILE A 504 16.95 9.03 -20.06
N LYS A 505 17.56 8.99 -18.87
CA LYS A 505 18.71 9.81 -18.52
C LYS A 505 19.86 9.55 -19.50
N ASN A 506 20.20 8.29 -19.77
CA ASN A 506 21.25 7.95 -20.72
C ASN A 506 20.93 8.43 -22.15
N GLU A 507 19.66 8.39 -22.56
CA GLU A 507 19.24 8.94 -23.85
C GLU A 507 19.42 10.46 -23.90
N LEU A 508 18.97 11.19 -22.88
CA LEU A 508 19.14 12.64 -22.78
C LEU A 508 20.62 13.05 -22.66
N ASP A 509 21.39 12.30 -21.89
CA ASP A 509 22.85 12.44 -21.79
C ASP A 509 23.55 12.13 -23.12
N SER A 510 22.91 11.47 -24.10
CA SER A 510 23.49 11.31 -25.44
C SER A 510 23.18 12.49 -26.38
N LEU A 511 22.12 13.23 -26.08
CA LEU A 511 21.65 14.40 -26.82
C LEU A 511 22.41 15.67 -26.42
N VAL A 512 22.60 15.88 -25.11
CA VAL A 512 23.22 17.08 -24.54
C VAL A 512 24.71 17.26 -24.94
N PRO A 513 25.56 16.21 -25.00
CA PRO A 513 26.95 16.34 -25.42
C PRO A 513 27.11 16.58 -26.92
N LYS A 514 26.23 16.02 -27.77
CA LYS A 514 26.37 16.08 -29.24
C LYS A 514 25.87 17.37 -29.87
N LEU A 515 25.09 18.15 -29.14
CA LEU A 515 24.71 19.51 -29.56
C LEU A 515 25.75 20.56 -29.15
N ASN A 516 26.71 20.22 -28.27
CA ASN A 516 27.95 20.99 -28.08
C ASN A 516 29.00 20.72 -29.19
N VAL A 517 28.78 19.71 -30.04
CA VAL A 517 29.68 19.43 -31.19
C VAL A 517 29.35 20.30 -32.41
N GLY A 518 28.16 20.91 -32.44
CA GLY A 518 27.83 22.01 -33.36
C GLY A 518 28.50 23.35 -33.03
N GLU A 519 29.07 23.49 -31.83
CA GLU A 519 29.93 24.65 -31.45
C GLU A 519 31.42 24.32 -31.52
N SER A 520 31.81 23.07 -31.80
CA SER A 520 33.22 22.68 -31.95
C SER A 520 33.63 22.29 -33.38
N ALA A 521 32.70 22.20 -34.34
CA ALA A 521 33.00 22.25 -35.78
C ALA A 521 32.72 23.63 -36.42
N LEU A 522 32.24 24.60 -35.64
CA LEU A 522 32.19 26.02 -36.01
C LEU A 522 32.93 26.86 -34.97
N LYS A 523 34.23 26.58 -34.82
CA LYS A 523 35.20 27.69 -34.70
C LYS A 523 35.39 28.30 -36.09
N ILE A 524 34.34 28.95 -36.60
CA ILE A 524 34.57 30.17 -37.35
C ILE A 524 34.45 31.25 -36.29
N ASP A 525 35.55 31.97 -36.11
CA ASP A 525 35.59 33.21 -35.36
C ASP A 525 34.39 34.10 -35.71
N LEU A 526 33.38 34.09 -34.85
CA LEU A 526 32.34 35.11 -34.77
C LEU A 526 32.47 35.84 -33.44
N ALA A 527 33.72 36.18 -33.12
CA ALA A 527 34.11 37.17 -32.13
C ALA A 527 35.25 38.04 -32.67
N GLU A 528 35.14 38.50 -33.92
CA GLU A 528 35.63 39.85 -34.25
C GLU A 528 34.40 40.72 -34.48
N SER A 529 33.88 41.27 -33.39
CA SER A 529 33.24 42.58 -33.49
C SER A 529 34.27 43.51 -34.11
N CYS A 530 34.19 43.74 -35.41
CA CYS A 530 34.95 44.78 -36.05
C CYS A 530 34.64 46.08 -35.32
N ASN A 531 35.60 46.56 -34.55
CA ASN A 531 35.53 47.84 -33.89
C ASN A 531 35.37 48.90 -35.00
N PRO A 532 34.34 49.76 -34.97
CA PRO A 532 34.10 50.74 -36.04
C PRO A 532 35.31 51.64 -36.32
N GLU A 533 36.17 51.85 -35.32
CA GLU A 533 37.44 52.60 -35.49
C GLU A 533 38.50 51.83 -36.29
N GLU A 534 38.50 50.50 -36.22
CA GLU A 534 39.49 49.65 -36.89
C GLU A 534 39.15 49.44 -38.37
N ILE A 535 37.86 49.37 -38.71
CA ILE A 535 37.39 49.48 -40.11
C ILE A 535 37.76 50.85 -40.67
N LYS A 536 37.54 51.94 -39.92
CA LYS A 536 37.88 53.30 -40.36
C LYS A 536 39.38 53.47 -40.59
N TYR A 537 40.22 52.85 -39.77
CA TYR A 537 41.67 52.84 -39.97
C TYR A 537 42.09 52.01 -41.20
N LYS A 538 41.51 50.82 -41.38
CA LYS A 538 41.78 49.96 -42.56
C LYS A 538 41.30 50.60 -43.86
N MET A 539 40.15 51.26 -43.87
CA MET A 539 39.66 52.03 -45.02
C MET A 539 40.62 53.17 -45.37
N LYS A 540 41.05 53.96 -44.39
CA LYS A 540 41.97 55.08 -44.63
C LYS A 540 43.34 54.62 -45.16
N LYS A 541 43.79 53.43 -44.73
CA LYS A 541 45.00 52.79 -45.24
C LYS A 541 44.85 52.29 -46.67
N LEU A 542 43.71 51.68 -47.01
CA LEU A 542 43.41 51.24 -48.37
C LEU A 542 43.20 52.42 -49.34
N GLU A 543 42.57 53.51 -48.89
CA GLU A 543 42.44 54.75 -49.65
C GLU A 543 43.81 55.36 -49.95
N SER A 544 44.72 55.40 -48.95
CA SER A 544 46.10 55.87 -49.16
C SER A 544 46.91 54.96 -50.09
N GLN A 545 46.68 53.64 -50.06
CA GLN A 545 47.34 52.69 -50.97
C GLN A 545 46.79 52.78 -52.40
N LEU A 546 45.49 53.04 -52.54
CA LEU A 546 44.86 53.29 -53.84
C LEU A 546 45.39 54.60 -54.45
N GLU A 547 45.49 55.68 -53.67
CA GLU A 547 46.09 56.94 -54.13
C GLU A 547 47.56 56.75 -54.55
N SER A 548 48.35 55.95 -53.82
CA SER A 548 49.73 55.64 -54.20
C SER A 548 49.81 54.83 -55.50
N ALA A 549 48.96 53.81 -55.66
CA ALA A 549 48.95 52.96 -56.86
C ALA A 549 48.52 53.74 -58.12
N VAL A 550 47.59 54.68 -57.98
CA VAL A 550 47.18 55.58 -59.07
C VAL A 550 48.29 56.57 -59.45
N VAL A 551 49.05 57.06 -58.47
CA VAL A 551 50.21 57.94 -58.71
C VAL A 551 51.39 57.20 -59.34
N GLU A 552 51.54 55.90 -59.04
CA GLU A 552 52.56 55.01 -59.61
C GLU A 552 52.16 54.39 -60.95
N GLU A 553 50.97 54.73 -61.49
CA GLU A 553 50.39 54.19 -62.73
C GLU A 553 50.20 52.66 -62.75
N ASP A 554 50.11 52.02 -61.58
CA ASP A 554 49.80 50.59 -61.43
C ASP A 554 48.28 50.38 -61.39
N TYR A 555 47.67 50.45 -62.58
CA TYR A 555 46.22 50.40 -62.75
C TYR A 555 45.61 49.04 -62.40
N ASP A 556 46.36 47.95 -62.53
CA ASP A 556 45.91 46.61 -62.16
C ASP A 556 45.76 46.50 -60.62
N LEU A 557 46.75 47.03 -59.87
CA LEU A 557 46.65 47.11 -58.41
C LEU A 557 45.57 48.10 -57.95
N ALA A 558 45.40 49.21 -58.67
CA ALA A 558 44.36 50.20 -58.36
C ALA A 558 42.94 49.62 -58.53
N ASP A 559 42.68 48.83 -59.58
CA ASP A 559 41.37 48.21 -59.79
C ASP A 559 41.04 47.14 -58.74
N ILE A 560 42.05 46.37 -58.30
CA ILE A 560 41.89 45.40 -57.20
C ILE A 560 41.58 46.14 -55.89
N LEU A 561 42.36 47.17 -55.54
CA LEU A 561 42.18 47.95 -54.31
C LEU A 561 40.83 48.70 -54.30
N ARG A 562 40.35 49.13 -55.46
CA ARG A 562 39.03 49.77 -55.65
C ARG A 562 37.86 48.81 -55.43
N CYS A 563 38.02 47.53 -55.79
CA CYS A 563 37.03 46.50 -55.50
C CYS A 563 36.95 46.22 -53.99
N PHE A 564 38.11 46.13 -53.30
CA PHE A 564 38.14 45.92 -51.85
C PHE A 564 37.58 47.10 -51.05
N THR A 565 37.82 48.35 -51.48
CA THR A 565 37.22 49.53 -50.83
C THR A 565 35.70 49.59 -51.00
N ARG A 566 35.15 49.11 -52.12
CA ARG A 566 33.69 49.03 -52.33
C ARG A 566 33.01 47.91 -51.55
N MET A 567 33.70 46.82 -51.24
CA MET A 567 33.14 45.71 -50.46
C MET A 567 33.08 46.01 -48.95
N MET A 568 33.81 47.03 -48.47
CA MET A 568 33.81 47.43 -47.05
C MET A 568 32.92 48.66 -46.73
N LEU A 569 32.20 49.19 -47.73
CA LEU A 569 31.11 50.16 -47.60
C LEU A 569 29.76 49.44 -47.65
#